data_AF-A0A821FEU8-F1
#
_entry.id   AF-A0A821FEU8-F1
#
_cell.length_a   1.000
_cell.length_b   1.000
_cell.length_c   1.000
_cell.angle_alpha   90.00
_cell.angle_beta   90.00
_cell.angle_gamma   90.00
#
_symmetry.space_group_name_H-M   'P 1'
#
loop_
_entity.id
_entity.type
_entity.pdbx_description
1 polymer ?
#
loop_
_entity_poly.entity_id
_entity_poly.type
_entity_poly.pdbx_seq_one_letter_code
_entity_poly.pdbx_strand_id
1 'polypeptide(L)'
;LSRSIVNKLKLYKEKCHLYQYVFDPIGTKKKIEIKYLINYDPNLKESLIECYYLEKLGFNLPELIIQIKLQYSKYEQLSNELRLMLEDYHLTIASLDTIEVSLLQSYIDHIQIIIKPGRSRISFGEIGNLDYVNECKKQLEKFHSILNQIRKISLDIHEHLETFRFCIIDPIVPRHNDGSLFTCREYFEFLENKRKEIILSLKRRYELIGPLLTKVEALVFGTNTGKHKNMHLFYTYWEHEIFTSLVELVIRNLCQFYENIFGTLSLFTTDVILAPP
;
A
#
# COMPACT_ATOMS: atom_id res chain seq x y z
N LEU A 1 -6.37 44.55 32.06
CA LEU A 1 -5.94 43.48 31.13
C LEU A 1 -4.56 43.80 30.60
N SER A 2 -3.58 42.92 30.77
CA SER A 2 -2.21 43.21 30.35
C SER A 2 -2.17 43.35 28.82
N ARG A 3 -1.59 44.44 28.31
CA ARG A 3 -1.30 44.65 26.88
C ARG A 3 -0.58 43.44 26.26
N SER A 4 0.10 42.64 27.08
CA SER A 4 0.76 41.39 26.72
C SER A 4 -0.21 40.32 26.18
N ILE A 5 -1.36 40.08 26.83
CA ILE A 5 -2.34 39.07 26.38
C ILE A 5 -2.99 39.49 25.06
N VAL A 6 -3.35 40.77 24.93
CA VAL A 6 -3.97 41.32 23.71
C VAL A 6 -2.98 41.32 22.53
N ASN A 7 -1.70 41.62 22.77
CA ASN A 7 -0.66 41.55 21.73
C ASN A 7 -0.31 40.11 21.33
N LYS A 8 -0.29 39.15 22.28
CA LYS A 8 -0.17 37.73 21.97
C LYS A 8 -1.34 37.25 21.09
N LEU A 9 -2.57 37.57 21.46
CA LEU A 9 -3.79 37.25 20.71
C LEU A 9 -3.85 37.88 19.31
N LYS A 10 -3.35 39.11 19.14
CA LYS A 10 -3.18 39.73 17.81
C LYS A 10 -2.17 38.98 16.94
N LEU A 11 -1.04 38.54 17.51
CA LEU A 11 -0.02 37.76 16.79
C LEU A 11 -0.56 36.41 16.30
N TYR A 12 -1.47 35.77 17.04
CA TYR A 12 -2.04 34.46 16.67
C TYR A 12 -2.98 34.54 15.46
N LYS A 13 -3.67 35.67 15.26
CA LYS A 13 -4.55 35.88 14.09
C LYS A 13 -3.77 35.92 12.77
N GLU A 14 -2.47 36.20 12.82
CA GLU A 14 -1.62 36.42 11.63
C GLU A 14 -0.68 35.25 11.28
N LYS A 15 -0.52 34.21 12.13
CA LYS A 15 0.63 33.28 12.03
C LYS A 15 0.33 31.78 11.90
N CYS A 16 -0.91 31.37 11.74
CA CYS A 16 -1.23 29.93 11.69
C CYS A 16 -0.97 29.35 10.28
N HIS A 17 0.24 28.85 10.05
CA HIS A 17 0.66 28.26 8.77
C HIS A 17 1.07 26.79 8.95
N LEU A 18 0.96 25.99 7.88
CA LEU A 18 1.65 24.71 7.77
C LEU A 18 3.15 24.94 7.58
N TYR A 19 3.98 24.45 8.51
CA TYR A 19 5.43 24.42 8.31
C TYR A 19 5.81 23.20 7.49
N GLN A 20 6.64 23.39 6.47
CA GLN A 20 7.33 22.33 5.75
C GLN A 20 8.70 22.15 6.39
N TYR A 21 8.98 20.97 6.91
CA TYR A 21 10.34 20.56 7.25
C TYR A 21 10.89 19.71 6.12
N VAL A 22 12.12 20.03 5.70
CA VAL A 22 12.95 19.18 4.82
C VAL A 22 13.88 18.42 5.75
N PHE A 23 13.62 17.12 5.92
CA PHE A 23 14.59 16.25 6.58
C PHE A 23 15.59 15.79 5.52
N ASP A 24 16.86 16.15 5.68
CA ASP A 24 17.99 15.46 5.04
C ASP A 24 18.48 14.38 6.01
N PRO A 25 18.08 13.11 5.84
CA PRO A 25 18.77 12.02 6.51
C PRO A 25 20.10 11.86 5.79
N ILE A 26 21.17 12.04 6.55
CA ILE A 26 22.57 11.81 6.19
C ILE A 26 22.71 10.72 5.10
N GLY A 27 23.01 11.15 3.88
CA GLY A 27 23.77 10.36 2.91
C GLY A 27 23.14 9.11 2.30
N THR A 28 21.83 9.01 2.07
CA THR A 28 21.28 8.06 1.09
C THR A 28 20.13 8.69 0.29
N LYS A 29 20.08 8.44 -1.02
CA LYS A 29 19.09 8.99 -1.98
C LYS A 29 17.65 8.55 -1.66
N LYS A 30 17.06 9.06 -0.58
CA LYS A 30 15.62 9.00 -0.30
C LYS A 30 15.01 10.37 -0.56
N LYS A 31 13.86 10.33 -1.21
CA LYS A 31 13.00 11.45 -1.57
C LYS A 31 12.76 12.33 -0.34
N ILE A 32 12.91 13.64 -0.51
CA ILE A 32 12.67 14.68 0.50
C ILE A 32 11.31 14.44 1.17
N GLU A 33 11.30 14.05 2.45
CA GLU A 33 10.07 13.90 3.24
C GLU A 33 9.58 15.29 3.64
N ILE A 34 8.55 15.78 2.96
CA ILE A 34 7.85 17.03 3.28
C ILE A 34 6.95 16.77 4.48
N LYS A 35 7.40 17.08 5.69
CA LYS A 35 6.56 17.00 6.90
C LYS A 35 5.81 18.32 7.10
N TYR A 36 4.49 18.22 7.13
CA TYR A 36 3.57 19.32 7.42
C TYR A 36 3.23 19.31 8.90
N LEU A 37 3.45 20.45 9.58
CA LEU A 37 3.09 20.65 10.98
C LEU A 37 2.17 21.87 11.12
N ILE A 38 1.14 21.73 11.94
CA ILE A 38 0.19 22.81 12.25
C ILE A 38 0.81 23.70 13.31
N ASN A 39 0.83 25.01 13.06
CA ASN A 39 1.18 26.00 14.07
C ASN A 39 0.04 26.16 15.09
N TYR A 40 -0.06 25.24 16.04
CA TYR A 40 -0.99 25.30 17.16
C TYR A 40 -0.22 25.58 18.46
N ASP A 41 -0.47 26.73 19.09
CA ASP A 41 0.11 27.03 20.40
C ASP A 41 -0.82 26.52 21.53
N PRO A 42 -0.43 25.53 22.33
CA PRO A 42 -1.23 25.05 23.45
C PRO A 42 -1.53 26.14 24.50
N ASN A 43 -0.69 27.18 24.58
CA ASN A 43 -0.86 28.30 25.50
C ASN A 43 -2.07 29.19 25.16
N LEU A 44 -2.63 29.08 23.94
CA LEU A 44 -3.88 29.77 23.58
C LEU A 44 -5.07 29.28 24.41
N LYS A 45 -5.12 27.98 24.70
CA LYS A 45 -6.19 27.37 25.53
C LYS A 45 -6.12 27.89 26.95
N GLU A 46 -4.92 27.90 27.52
CA GLU A 46 -4.65 28.41 28.87
C GLU A 46 -4.98 29.90 28.97
N SER A 47 -4.56 30.70 28.00
CA SER A 47 -4.85 32.14 27.94
C SER A 47 -6.37 32.44 27.87
N LEU A 48 -7.14 31.59 27.19
CA LEU A 48 -8.60 31.72 27.11
C LEU A 48 -9.32 31.28 28.39
N ILE A 49 -8.80 30.25 29.07
CA ILE A 49 -9.28 29.82 30.39
C ILE A 49 -9.01 30.91 31.43
N GLU A 50 -7.84 31.54 31.40
CA GLU A 50 -7.53 32.71 32.25
C GLU A 50 -8.52 33.87 32.00
N CYS A 51 -8.84 34.16 30.73
CA CYS A 51 -9.83 35.18 30.38
C CYS A 51 -11.24 34.84 30.92
N TYR A 52 -11.62 33.55 30.92
CA TYR A 52 -12.89 33.09 31.49
C TYR A 52 -12.96 33.32 33.01
N TYR A 53 -11.88 33.05 33.74
CA TYR A 53 -11.84 33.29 35.18
C TYR A 53 -11.81 34.79 35.52
N LEU A 54 -11.15 35.62 34.71
CA LEU A 54 -11.16 37.08 34.87
C LEU A 54 -12.56 37.69 34.67
N GLU A 55 -13.33 37.16 33.72
CA GLU A 55 -14.74 37.54 33.51
C GLU A 55 -15.60 37.18 34.74
N LYS A 56 -15.41 35.97 35.30
CA LYS A 56 -16.09 35.50 36.53
C LYS A 56 -15.75 36.33 37.77
N LEU A 57 -14.55 36.92 37.83
CA LEU A 57 -14.10 37.81 38.90
C LEU A 57 -14.61 39.25 38.74
N GLY A 58 -15.40 39.56 37.69
CA GLY A 58 -16.03 40.86 37.47
C GLY A 58 -15.21 41.85 36.65
N PHE A 59 -14.13 41.40 35.97
CA PHE A 59 -13.35 42.27 35.08
C PHE A 59 -13.98 42.35 33.68
N ASN A 60 -14.08 43.56 33.13
CA ASN A 60 -14.58 43.78 31.76
C ASN A 60 -13.55 43.32 30.73
N LEU A 61 -13.91 42.34 29.90
CA LEU A 61 -13.09 41.87 28.80
C LEU A 61 -13.19 42.80 27.57
N PRO A 62 -12.10 43.03 26.82
CA PRO A 62 -12.14 43.71 25.53
C PRO A 62 -12.93 42.88 24.51
N GLU A 63 -13.67 43.53 23.62
CA GLU A 63 -14.49 42.87 22.57
C GLU A 63 -13.69 41.87 21.71
N LEU A 64 -12.42 42.16 21.45
CA LEU A 64 -11.50 41.25 20.76
C LEU A 64 -11.41 39.86 21.41
N ILE A 65 -11.38 39.79 22.75
CA ILE A 65 -11.25 38.52 23.48
C ILE A 65 -12.57 37.74 23.42
N ILE A 66 -13.70 38.43 23.45
CA ILE A 66 -15.03 37.82 23.33
C ILE A 66 -15.21 37.21 21.93
N GLN A 67 -14.79 37.91 20.88
CA GLN A 67 -14.82 37.40 19.51
C GLN A 67 -13.90 36.19 19.31
N ILE A 68 -12.69 36.22 19.89
CA ILE A 68 -11.76 35.08 19.83
C ILE A 68 -12.33 33.88 20.58
N LYS A 69 -12.94 34.08 21.76
CA LYS A 69 -13.60 33.01 22.54
C LYS A 69 -14.73 32.33 21.76
N LEU A 70 -15.55 33.09 21.02
CA LEU A 70 -16.61 32.55 20.16
C LEU A 70 -16.06 31.77 18.96
N GLN A 71 -14.92 32.19 18.40
CA GLN A 71 -14.30 31.52 17.24
C GLN A 71 -13.40 30.35 17.66
N TYR A 72 -12.97 30.28 18.92
CA TYR A 72 -12.02 29.30 19.41
C TYR A 72 -12.50 27.86 19.29
N SER A 73 -13.77 27.58 19.58
CA SER A 73 -14.31 26.21 19.45
C SER A 73 -14.25 25.70 18.00
N LYS A 74 -14.54 26.57 17.03
CA LYS A 74 -14.42 26.26 15.59
C LYS A 74 -12.95 26.11 15.18
N TYR A 75 -12.06 26.92 15.75
CA TYR A 75 -10.62 26.83 15.54
C TYR A 75 -10.04 25.50 16.07
N GLU A 76 -10.40 25.11 17.29
CA GLU A 76 -9.96 23.86 17.92
C GLU A 76 -10.43 22.64 17.11
N GLN A 77 -11.67 22.65 16.62
CA GLN A 77 -12.19 21.63 15.71
C GLN A 77 -11.39 21.58 14.40
N LEU A 78 -11.23 22.70 13.70
CA LEU A 78 -10.46 22.76 12.45
C LEU A 78 -9.01 22.30 12.62
N SER A 79 -8.36 22.69 13.72
CA SER A 79 -6.99 22.29 14.04
C SER A 79 -6.89 20.79 14.25
N ASN A 80 -7.83 20.18 14.99
CA ASN A 80 -7.86 18.74 15.20
C ASN A 80 -8.12 17.99 13.89
N GLU A 81 -9.06 18.46 13.07
CA GLU A 81 -9.38 17.82 11.78
C GLU A 81 -8.22 17.90 10.79
N LEU A 82 -7.52 19.04 10.73
CA LEU A 82 -6.28 19.18 9.96
C LEU A 82 -5.19 18.25 10.47
N ARG A 83 -5.06 18.11 11.80
CA ARG A 83 -4.03 17.26 12.40
C ARG A 83 -4.23 15.80 12.01
N LEU A 84 -5.46 15.31 12.17
CA LEU A 84 -5.82 13.94 11.80
C LEU A 84 -5.59 13.70 10.30
N MET A 85 -5.98 14.65 9.45
CA MET A 85 -5.76 14.56 8.00
C MET A 85 -4.27 14.49 7.63
N LEU A 86 -3.42 15.29 8.28
CA LEU A 86 -1.98 15.26 8.04
C LEU A 86 -1.31 14.00 8.59
N GLU A 87 -1.72 13.55 9.78
CA GLU A 87 -1.26 12.29 10.35
C GLU A 87 -1.59 11.12 9.41
N ASP A 88 -2.82 11.06 8.88
CA ASP A 88 -3.22 10.05 7.89
C ASP A 88 -2.37 10.14 6.61
N TYR A 89 -2.18 11.34 6.05
CA TYR A 89 -1.30 11.53 4.89
C TYR A 89 0.13 11.03 5.15
N HIS A 90 0.74 11.41 6.28
CA HIS A 90 2.11 11.03 6.61
C HIS A 90 2.25 9.52 6.82
N LEU A 91 1.30 8.89 7.51
CA LEU A 91 1.28 7.43 7.70
C LEU A 91 1.14 6.72 6.36
N THR A 92 0.26 7.22 5.48
CA THR A 92 0.05 6.63 4.16
C THR A 92 1.32 6.68 3.33
N ILE A 93 1.95 7.86 3.22
CA ILE A 93 3.19 8.04 2.45
C ILE A 93 4.33 7.20 3.03
N ALA A 94 4.43 7.09 4.35
CA ALA A 94 5.44 6.27 5.01
C ALA A 94 5.24 4.76 4.77
N SER A 95 4.01 4.33 4.53
CA SER A 95 3.67 2.92 4.26
C SER A 95 3.86 2.47 2.81
N LEU A 96 4.20 3.38 1.89
CA LEU A 96 4.31 3.06 0.46
C LEU A 96 5.65 2.43 0.12
N ASP A 97 5.61 1.36 -0.66
CA ASP A 97 6.81 0.73 -1.22
C ASP A 97 7.36 1.51 -2.41
N THR A 98 8.63 1.25 -2.77
CA THR A 98 9.30 1.95 -3.88
C THR A 98 8.55 1.85 -5.22
N ILE A 99 7.94 0.69 -5.48
CA ILE A 99 7.14 0.43 -6.68
C ILE A 99 5.82 1.21 -6.61
N GLU A 100 5.15 1.17 -5.47
CA GLU A 100 3.89 1.91 -5.23
C GLU A 100 4.11 3.42 -5.36
N VAL A 101 5.21 3.96 -4.81
CA VAL A 101 5.58 5.37 -4.94
C VAL A 101 5.78 5.77 -6.41
N SER A 102 6.46 4.92 -7.20
CA SER A 102 6.65 5.21 -8.63
C SER A 102 5.35 5.19 -9.41
N LEU A 103 4.46 4.26 -9.09
CA LEU A 103 3.20 4.05 -9.80
C LEU A 103 2.17 5.13 -9.47
N LEU A 104 2.11 5.55 -8.21
CA LEU A 104 1.17 6.55 -7.71
C LEU A 104 1.74 7.97 -7.68
N GLN A 105 2.87 8.22 -8.33
CA GLN A 105 3.57 9.50 -8.26
C GLN A 105 2.68 10.69 -8.63
N SER A 106 1.88 10.58 -9.70
CA SER A 106 0.96 11.63 -10.14
C SER A 106 -0.09 11.96 -9.08
N TYR A 107 -0.59 10.96 -8.36
CA TYR A 107 -1.56 11.14 -7.27
C TYR A 107 -0.92 11.79 -6.05
N ILE A 108 0.32 11.39 -5.70
CA ILE A 108 1.08 11.99 -4.59
C ILE A 108 1.32 13.47 -4.87
N ASP A 109 1.75 13.81 -6.10
CA ASP A 109 2.00 15.19 -6.51
C ASP A 109 0.71 16.03 -6.48
N HIS A 110 -0.41 15.46 -6.91
CA HIS A 110 -1.71 16.11 -6.85
C HIS A 110 -2.16 16.41 -5.41
N ILE A 111 -2.01 15.44 -4.49
CA ILE A 111 -2.31 15.63 -3.06
C ILE A 111 -1.41 16.73 -2.47
N GLN A 112 -0.12 16.74 -2.81
CA GLN A 112 0.79 17.80 -2.36
C GLN A 112 0.38 19.19 -2.86
N ILE A 113 -0.10 19.29 -4.11
CA ILE A 113 -0.64 20.54 -4.66
C ILE A 113 -1.88 20.99 -3.90
N ILE A 114 -2.76 20.07 -3.51
CA ILE A 114 -3.97 20.39 -2.73
C ILE A 114 -3.64 20.80 -1.29
N ILE A 115 -2.60 20.24 -0.67
CA ILE A 115 -2.18 20.57 0.70
C ILE A 115 -1.41 21.90 0.76
N LYS A 116 -0.70 22.28 -0.31
CA LYS A 116 0.15 23.48 -0.39
C LYS A 116 -0.54 24.82 -0.04
N PRO A 117 -1.81 25.10 -0.42
CA PRO A 117 -2.53 26.32 -0.07
C PRO A 117 -2.67 26.54 1.45
N GLY A 118 -2.68 25.46 2.25
CA GLY A 118 -2.65 25.54 3.71
C GLY A 118 -1.37 26.14 4.30
N ARG A 119 -0.32 26.33 3.49
CA ARG A 119 0.92 27.01 3.88
C ARG A 119 0.82 28.54 3.86
N SER A 120 0.07 29.12 2.92
CA SER A 120 0.21 30.55 2.59
C SER A 120 -1.08 31.38 2.65
N ARG A 121 -2.28 30.76 2.66
CA ARG A 121 -3.54 31.50 2.43
C ARG A 121 -4.67 31.24 3.42
N ILE A 122 -4.56 30.28 4.32
CA ILE A 122 -5.62 30.00 5.30
C ILE A 122 -5.43 30.92 6.51
N SER A 123 -6.10 32.08 6.50
CA SER A 123 -6.35 32.81 7.73
C SER A 123 -7.52 32.11 8.43
N PHE A 124 -7.34 31.69 9.68
CA PHE A 124 -8.28 30.85 10.43
C PHE A 124 -9.61 31.55 10.79
N GLY A 125 -9.96 32.65 10.12
CA GLY A 125 -11.19 33.44 10.33
C GLY A 125 -12.27 33.29 9.26
N GLU A 126 -11.99 32.67 8.11
CA GLU A 126 -12.95 32.58 7.00
C GLU A 126 -13.60 31.20 6.85
N ILE A 127 -14.89 31.23 6.54
CA ILE A 127 -15.84 30.11 6.50
C ILE A 127 -15.46 28.99 5.49
N GLY A 128 -14.47 29.21 4.62
CA GLY A 128 -13.99 28.23 3.63
C GLY A 128 -13.01 27.15 4.14
N ASN A 129 -12.66 27.16 5.43
CA ASN A 129 -11.60 26.28 5.96
C ASN A 129 -12.05 24.83 6.21
N LEU A 130 -13.33 24.59 6.51
CA LEU A 130 -13.84 23.23 6.70
C LEU A 130 -14.00 22.51 5.35
N ASP A 131 -14.44 23.23 4.32
CA ASP A 131 -14.59 22.68 2.96
C ASP A 131 -13.23 22.30 2.35
N TYR A 132 -12.18 23.08 2.63
CA TYR A 132 -10.81 22.73 2.26
C TYR A 132 -10.35 21.42 2.92
N VAL A 133 -10.57 21.27 4.25
CA VAL A 133 -10.20 20.05 4.97
C VAL A 133 -10.97 18.85 4.44
N ASN A 134 -12.27 19.03 4.17
CA ASN A 134 -13.12 17.99 3.60
C ASN A 134 -12.67 17.60 2.18
N GLU A 135 -12.24 18.56 1.36
CA GLU A 135 -11.70 18.25 0.03
C GLU A 135 -10.38 17.49 0.12
N CYS A 136 -9.47 17.90 1.02
CA CYS A 136 -8.22 17.16 1.27
C CYS A 136 -8.52 15.72 1.69
N LYS A 137 -9.43 15.52 2.63
CA LYS A 137 -9.86 14.19 3.09
C LYS A 137 -10.46 13.36 1.97
N LYS A 138 -11.36 13.92 1.16
CA LYS A 138 -11.95 13.21 0.01
C LYS A 138 -10.88 12.73 -0.99
N GLN A 139 -9.85 13.55 -1.22
CA GLN A 139 -8.79 13.19 -2.14
C GLN A 139 -7.85 12.12 -1.55
N LEU A 140 -7.61 12.16 -0.23
CA LEU A 140 -6.92 11.09 0.49
C LEU A 140 -7.72 9.78 0.48
N GLU A 141 -9.04 9.82 0.70
CA GLU A 141 -9.90 8.63 0.65
C GLU A 141 -9.89 7.97 -0.73
N LYS A 142 -9.93 8.77 -1.81
CA LYS A 142 -9.78 8.27 -3.19
C LYS A 142 -8.42 7.60 -3.38
N PHE A 143 -7.35 8.21 -2.87
CA PHE A 143 -6.01 7.67 -2.94
C PHE A 143 -5.89 6.33 -2.20
N HIS A 144 -6.40 6.27 -0.96
CA HIS A 144 -6.49 5.05 -0.16
C HIS A 144 -7.25 3.94 -0.88
N SER A 145 -8.37 4.27 -1.50
CA SER A 145 -9.17 3.31 -2.27
C SER A 145 -8.38 2.71 -3.43
N ILE A 146 -7.65 3.54 -4.19
CA ILE A 146 -6.81 3.08 -5.30
C ILE A 146 -5.66 2.22 -4.76
N LEU A 147 -4.95 2.67 -3.73
CA LEU A 147 -3.85 1.93 -3.12
C LEU A 147 -4.28 0.55 -2.61
N ASN A 148 -5.40 0.49 -1.89
CA ASN A 148 -5.94 -0.77 -1.39
C ASN A 148 -6.34 -1.74 -2.52
N GLN A 149 -6.87 -1.22 -3.63
CA GLN A 149 -7.17 -2.05 -4.80
C GLN A 149 -5.90 -2.60 -5.46
N ILE A 150 -4.84 -1.79 -5.57
CA ILE A 150 -3.54 -2.24 -6.11
C ILE A 150 -2.94 -3.33 -5.23
N ARG A 151 -2.94 -3.13 -3.91
CA ARG A 151 -2.43 -4.12 -2.94
C ARG A 151 -3.22 -5.41 -2.98
N LYS A 152 -4.55 -5.33 -3.12
CA LYS A 152 -5.39 -6.51 -3.27
C LYS A 152 -5.06 -7.29 -4.55
N ILE A 153 -4.93 -6.61 -5.68
CA ILE A 153 -4.53 -7.26 -6.93
C ILE A 153 -3.13 -7.88 -6.81
N SER A 154 -2.21 -7.19 -6.14
CA SER A 154 -0.87 -7.69 -5.89
C SER A 154 -0.88 -8.98 -5.05
N LEU A 155 -1.74 -9.02 -4.02
CA LEU A 155 -1.97 -10.23 -3.23
C LEU A 155 -2.55 -11.36 -4.08
N ASP A 156 -3.56 -11.08 -4.92
CA ASP A 156 -4.16 -12.08 -5.82
C ASP A 156 -3.12 -12.68 -6.77
N ILE A 157 -2.22 -11.87 -7.33
CA ILE A 157 -1.11 -12.36 -8.17
C ILE A 157 -0.17 -13.23 -7.34
N HIS A 158 0.19 -12.80 -6.13
CA HIS A 158 1.06 -13.56 -5.24
C HIS A 158 0.45 -14.93 -4.89
N GLU A 159 -0.85 -15.00 -4.58
CA GLU A 159 -1.55 -16.27 -4.35
C GLU A 159 -1.49 -17.19 -5.58
N HIS A 160 -1.61 -16.63 -6.78
CA HIS A 160 -1.37 -17.42 -7.99
C HIS A 160 0.06 -17.95 -8.02
N LEU A 161 1.09 -17.13 -7.79
CA LEU A 161 2.50 -17.54 -7.78
C LEU A 161 2.83 -18.60 -6.73
N GLU A 162 2.29 -18.49 -5.52
CA GLU A 162 2.48 -19.48 -4.46
C GLU A 162 2.01 -20.87 -4.91
N THR A 163 0.99 -20.93 -5.77
CA THR A 163 0.52 -22.22 -6.27
C THR A 163 1.48 -22.86 -7.27
N PHE A 164 2.30 -22.08 -7.98
CA PHE A 164 3.44 -22.61 -8.74
C PHE A 164 4.55 -23.07 -7.78
N ARG A 165 4.80 -22.31 -6.72
CA ARG A 165 5.80 -22.63 -5.69
C ARG A 165 5.49 -23.87 -4.86
N PHE A 166 4.25 -24.34 -4.78
CA PHE A 166 3.94 -25.59 -4.07
C PHE A 166 3.49 -26.72 -4.99
N CYS A 167 3.42 -26.50 -6.31
CA CYS A 167 2.97 -27.52 -7.24
C CYS A 167 4.00 -28.65 -7.41
N ILE A 168 3.52 -29.89 -7.34
CA ILE A 168 4.29 -31.11 -7.65
C ILE A 168 3.82 -31.61 -9.00
N ILE A 169 4.70 -31.56 -10.00
CA ILE A 169 4.47 -31.97 -11.40
C ILE A 169 4.49 -33.50 -11.52
N ASP A 170 5.41 -34.16 -10.81
CA ASP A 170 5.60 -35.61 -10.83
C ASP A 170 5.27 -36.20 -9.45
N PRO A 171 3.98 -36.33 -9.11
CA PRO A 171 3.58 -36.90 -7.83
C PRO A 171 3.89 -38.40 -7.76
N ILE A 172 4.04 -38.92 -6.54
CA ILE A 172 4.18 -40.36 -6.33
C ILE A 172 2.89 -41.04 -6.82
N VAL A 173 3.04 -41.98 -7.76
CA VAL A 173 1.93 -42.78 -8.28
C VAL A 173 1.39 -43.65 -7.13
N PRO A 174 0.07 -43.67 -6.89
CA PRO A 174 -0.51 -44.54 -5.87
C PRO A 174 -0.28 -46.01 -6.21
N ARG A 175 -0.55 -46.91 -5.26
CA ARG A 175 -0.61 -48.35 -5.55
C ARG A 175 -1.99 -48.73 -6.03
N HIS A 176 -2.11 -49.91 -6.64
CA HIS A 176 -3.41 -50.52 -6.90
C HIS A 176 -4.15 -50.80 -5.58
N ASN A 177 -5.47 -51.04 -5.66
CA ASN A 177 -6.32 -51.29 -4.49
C ASN A 177 -5.91 -52.53 -3.69
N ASP A 178 -5.25 -53.49 -4.35
CA ASP A 178 -4.69 -54.71 -3.75
C ASP A 178 -3.28 -54.48 -3.14
N GLY A 179 -2.76 -53.26 -3.21
CA GLY A 179 -1.44 -52.88 -2.72
C GLY A 179 -0.28 -53.20 -3.67
N SER A 180 -0.58 -53.70 -4.88
CA SER A 180 0.44 -53.97 -5.90
C SER A 180 0.93 -52.68 -6.59
N LEU A 181 2.15 -52.73 -7.12
CA LEU A 181 2.73 -51.65 -7.91
C LEU A 181 2.26 -51.75 -9.36
N PHE A 182 2.14 -50.60 -10.02
CA PHE A 182 1.89 -50.51 -11.45
C PHE A 182 3.04 -51.10 -12.25
N THR A 183 2.75 -51.62 -13.45
CA THR A 183 3.80 -51.93 -14.42
C THR A 183 4.50 -50.65 -14.87
N CYS A 184 5.75 -50.76 -15.35
CA CYS A 184 6.51 -49.61 -15.87
C CYS A 184 5.70 -48.77 -16.87
N ARG A 185 4.99 -49.43 -17.80
CA ARG A 185 4.16 -48.74 -18.80
C ARG A 185 3.01 -47.97 -18.16
N GLU A 186 2.22 -48.61 -17.31
CA GLU A 186 1.06 -47.97 -16.67
C GLU A 186 1.49 -46.83 -15.74
N TYR A 187 2.62 -46.99 -15.05
CA TYR A 187 3.20 -45.96 -14.19
C TYR A 187 3.51 -44.68 -14.98
N PHE A 188 4.21 -44.79 -16.11
CA PHE A 188 4.55 -43.61 -16.93
C PHE A 188 3.33 -43.04 -17.66
N GLU A 189 2.38 -43.87 -18.10
CA GLU A 189 1.11 -43.39 -18.67
C GLU A 189 0.30 -42.59 -17.63
N PHE A 190 0.24 -43.05 -16.38
CA PHE A 190 -0.41 -42.31 -15.28
C PHE A 190 0.27 -40.96 -15.02
N LEU A 191 1.61 -40.95 -14.90
CA LEU A 191 2.37 -39.72 -14.69
C LEU A 191 2.18 -38.74 -15.84
N GLU A 192 2.22 -39.20 -17.09
CA GLU A 192 2.03 -38.33 -18.25
C GLU A 192 0.65 -37.66 -18.23
N ASN A 193 -0.39 -38.43 -17.91
CA ASN A 193 -1.76 -37.90 -17.81
C ASN A 193 -1.88 -36.89 -16.65
N LYS A 194 -1.32 -37.18 -15.48
CA LYS A 194 -1.31 -36.25 -14.34
C LYS A 194 -0.53 -34.99 -14.64
N ARG A 195 0.64 -35.11 -15.25
CA ARG A 195 1.47 -33.98 -15.69
C ARG A 195 0.70 -33.07 -16.64
N LYS A 196 -0.01 -33.63 -17.62
CA LYS A 196 -0.87 -32.87 -18.55
C LYS A 196 -1.95 -32.09 -17.79
N GLU A 197 -2.67 -32.72 -16.87
CA GLU A 197 -3.69 -32.05 -16.04
C GLU A 197 -3.11 -30.88 -15.24
N ILE A 198 -1.97 -31.11 -14.59
CA ILE A 198 -1.29 -30.13 -13.73
C ILE A 198 -0.77 -28.95 -14.56
N ILE A 199 -0.07 -29.21 -15.67
CA ILE A 199 0.44 -28.16 -16.56
C ILE A 199 -0.70 -27.33 -17.14
N LEU A 200 -1.81 -27.95 -17.54
CA LEU A 200 -3.00 -27.22 -18.02
C LEU A 200 -3.59 -26.32 -16.93
N SER A 201 -3.63 -26.78 -15.67
CA SER A 201 -4.06 -25.98 -14.53
C SER A 201 -3.13 -24.79 -14.28
N LEU A 202 -1.81 -25.00 -14.27
CA LEU A 202 -0.81 -23.94 -14.11
C LEU A 202 -0.87 -22.91 -15.23
N LYS A 203 -1.03 -23.36 -16.49
CA LYS A 203 -1.19 -22.47 -17.64
C LYS A 203 -2.40 -21.55 -17.46
N ARG A 204 -3.55 -22.08 -17.06
CA ARG A 204 -4.75 -21.26 -16.81
C ARG A 204 -4.51 -20.22 -15.74
N ARG A 205 -3.80 -20.56 -14.65
CA ARG A 205 -3.45 -19.59 -13.59
C ARG A 205 -2.51 -18.50 -14.09
N TYR A 206 -1.51 -18.87 -14.90
CA TYR A 206 -0.59 -17.91 -15.51
C TYR A 206 -1.34 -16.93 -16.43
N GLU A 207 -2.29 -17.41 -17.23
CA GLU A 207 -3.12 -16.59 -18.11
C GLU A 207 -3.98 -15.57 -17.35
N LEU A 208 -4.32 -15.81 -16.08
CA LEU A 208 -5.06 -14.86 -15.23
C LEU A 208 -4.19 -13.69 -14.74
N ILE A 209 -2.87 -13.86 -14.66
CA ILE A 209 -1.97 -12.82 -14.13
C ILE A 209 -1.94 -11.61 -15.08
N GLY A 210 -1.92 -11.82 -16.39
CA GLY A 210 -1.92 -10.75 -17.39
C GLY A 210 -3.07 -9.75 -17.20
N PRO A 211 -4.34 -10.19 -17.20
CA PRO A 211 -5.50 -9.34 -16.90
C PRO A 211 -5.44 -8.61 -15.56
N LEU A 212 -4.85 -9.21 -14.51
CA LEU A 212 -4.65 -8.55 -13.22
C LEU A 212 -3.66 -7.38 -13.32
N LEU A 213 -2.55 -7.58 -14.03
CA LEU A 213 -1.55 -6.53 -14.27
C LEU A 213 -2.11 -5.37 -15.10
N THR A 214 -2.92 -5.66 -16.12
CA THR A 214 -3.53 -4.60 -16.94
C THR A 214 -4.70 -3.92 -16.22
N LYS A 215 -5.37 -4.60 -15.29
CA LYS A 215 -6.35 -3.98 -14.38
C LYS A 215 -5.71 -2.90 -13.49
N VAL A 216 -4.47 -3.10 -13.03
CA VAL A 216 -3.74 -2.06 -12.29
C VAL A 216 -3.49 -0.84 -13.17
N GLU A 217 -3.10 -1.04 -14.44
CA GLU A 217 -2.96 0.07 -15.40
C GLU A 217 -4.27 0.84 -15.57
N ALA A 218 -5.39 0.12 -15.68
CA ALA A 218 -6.71 0.73 -15.84
C ALA A 218 -7.12 1.56 -14.61
N LEU A 219 -6.78 1.09 -13.41
CA LEU A 219 -7.09 1.80 -12.15
C LEU A 219 -6.29 3.10 -12.00
N VAL A 220 -5.03 3.11 -12.44
CA VAL A 220 -4.09 4.22 -12.18
C VAL A 220 -4.05 5.22 -13.33
N PHE A 221 -4.15 4.74 -14.57
CA PHE A 221 -3.95 5.55 -15.78
C PHE A 221 -5.18 5.56 -16.69
N GLY A 222 -6.23 4.77 -16.40
CA GLY A 222 -7.41 4.68 -17.26
C GLY A 222 -7.16 3.97 -18.58
N THR A 223 -6.03 3.27 -18.73
CA THR A 223 -5.64 2.55 -19.94
C THR A 223 -5.49 1.05 -19.65
N ASN A 224 -5.74 0.19 -20.65
CA ASN A 224 -5.66 -1.27 -20.51
C ASN A 224 -4.76 -1.88 -21.59
N THR A 225 -3.64 -1.21 -21.86
CA THR A 225 -2.81 -1.50 -23.04
C THR A 225 -1.69 -2.52 -22.76
N GLY A 226 -1.33 -2.71 -21.49
CA GLY A 226 -0.16 -3.45 -21.05
C GLY A 226 1.16 -2.73 -21.34
N LYS A 227 1.13 -1.44 -21.71
CA LYS A 227 2.29 -0.72 -22.29
C LYS A 227 2.49 0.70 -21.76
N HIS A 228 1.76 1.09 -20.71
CA HIS A 228 1.88 2.44 -20.16
C HIS A 228 3.29 2.68 -19.61
N LYS A 229 3.92 3.81 -19.98
CA LYS A 229 5.34 4.10 -19.65
C LYS A 229 5.62 4.07 -18.13
N ASN A 230 4.69 4.56 -17.32
CA ASN A 230 4.85 4.61 -15.86
C ASN A 230 4.58 3.25 -15.18
N MET A 231 4.11 2.23 -15.92
CA MET A 231 3.95 0.86 -15.41
C MET A 231 5.24 0.03 -15.49
N HIS A 232 6.29 0.52 -16.18
CA HIS A 232 7.50 -0.26 -16.46
C HIS A 232 8.10 -0.91 -15.20
N LEU A 233 8.30 -0.14 -14.12
CA LEU A 233 8.86 -0.66 -12.87
C LEU A 233 7.96 -1.72 -12.21
N PHE A 234 6.65 -1.51 -12.26
CA PHE A 234 5.67 -2.46 -11.73
C PHE A 234 5.68 -3.78 -12.53
N TYR A 235 5.70 -3.71 -13.87
CA TYR A 235 5.79 -4.90 -14.70
C TYR A 235 7.11 -5.63 -14.55
N THR A 236 8.23 -4.90 -14.48
CA THR A 236 9.56 -5.51 -14.29
C THR A 236 9.62 -6.29 -12.98
N TYR A 237 9.06 -5.74 -11.90
CA TYR A 237 8.97 -6.44 -10.62
C TYR A 237 8.18 -7.75 -10.74
N TRP A 238 6.97 -7.69 -11.29
CA TRP A 238 6.13 -8.89 -11.43
C TRP A 238 6.71 -9.92 -12.39
N GLU A 239 7.34 -9.48 -13.48
CA GLU A 239 8.04 -10.37 -14.40
C GLU A 239 9.16 -11.14 -13.70
N HIS A 240 9.94 -10.46 -12.86
CA HIS A 240 10.97 -11.09 -12.04
C HIS A 240 10.38 -12.12 -11.06
N GLU A 241 9.31 -11.76 -10.33
CA GLU A 241 8.65 -12.67 -9.39
C GLU A 241 8.06 -13.90 -10.09
N ILE A 242 7.38 -13.70 -11.22
CA ILE A 242 6.83 -14.77 -12.05
C ILE A 242 7.97 -15.69 -12.52
N PHE A 243 9.03 -15.12 -13.10
CA PHE A 243 10.17 -15.89 -13.59
C PHE A 243 10.82 -16.71 -12.47
N THR A 244 11.05 -16.08 -11.32
CA THR A 244 11.62 -16.74 -10.14
C THR A 244 10.75 -17.90 -9.68
N SER A 245 9.43 -17.71 -9.58
CA SER A 245 8.50 -18.77 -9.19
C SER A 245 8.51 -19.97 -10.16
N LEU A 246 8.68 -19.72 -11.47
CA LEU A 246 8.77 -20.77 -12.49
C LEU A 246 10.09 -21.53 -12.40
N VAL A 247 11.21 -20.82 -12.17
CA VAL A 247 12.52 -21.44 -11.96
C VAL A 247 12.49 -22.32 -10.70
N GLU A 248 11.96 -21.81 -9.60
CA GLU A 248 11.80 -22.58 -8.36
C GLU A 248 10.90 -23.81 -8.55
N LEU A 249 9.80 -23.69 -9.29
CA LEU A 249 8.93 -24.81 -9.69
C LEU A 249 9.75 -25.88 -10.42
N VAL A 250 10.51 -25.51 -11.44
CA VAL A 250 11.29 -26.46 -12.26
C VAL A 250 12.37 -27.13 -11.41
N ILE A 251 13.17 -26.35 -10.69
CA ILE A 251 14.27 -26.88 -9.86
C ILE A 251 13.73 -27.86 -8.82
N ARG A 252 12.70 -27.47 -8.05
CA ARG A 252 12.12 -28.35 -7.02
C ARG A 252 11.62 -29.66 -7.63
N ASN A 253 10.91 -29.59 -8.76
CA ASN A 253 10.37 -30.79 -9.39
C ASN A 253 11.45 -31.69 -9.97
N LEU A 254 12.53 -31.12 -10.53
CA LEU A 254 13.69 -31.91 -10.98
C LEU A 254 14.40 -32.58 -9.79
N CYS A 255 14.60 -31.88 -8.69
CA CYS A 255 15.17 -32.46 -7.47
C CYS A 255 14.29 -33.61 -6.94
N GLN A 256 12.98 -33.39 -6.84
CA GLN A 256 12.03 -34.40 -6.39
C GLN A 256 12.01 -35.62 -7.33
N PHE A 257 12.05 -35.40 -8.64
CA PHE A 257 12.11 -36.48 -9.62
C PHE A 257 13.42 -37.29 -9.49
N TYR A 258 14.54 -36.60 -9.31
CA TYR A 258 15.84 -37.23 -9.03
C TYR A 258 15.78 -38.09 -7.76
N GLU A 259 15.25 -37.55 -6.66
CA GLU A 259 15.07 -38.28 -5.40
C GLU A 259 14.13 -39.49 -5.54
N ASN A 260 13.07 -39.36 -6.35
CA ASN A 260 12.15 -40.48 -6.59
C ASN A 260 12.83 -41.62 -7.37
N ILE A 261 13.61 -41.32 -8.41
CA ILE A 261 14.28 -42.33 -9.25
C ILE A 261 15.43 -43.01 -8.52
N PHE A 262 16.27 -42.23 -7.84
CA PHE A 262 17.47 -42.74 -7.16
C PHE A 262 17.21 -43.09 -5.69
N GLY A 263 15.97 -42.92 -5.24
CA GLY A 263 15.52 -43.27 -3.90
C GLY A 263 15.41 -44.79 -3.70
N THR A 264 15.10 -45.17 -2.46
CA THR A 264 14.91 -46.57 -2.06
C THR A 264 13.48 -47.07 -2.28
N LEU A 265 12.58 -46.22 -2.77
CA LEU A 265 11.17 -46.54 -2.94
C LEU A 265 10.92 -47.24 -4.27
N SER A 266 10.32 -48.43 -4.22
CA SER A 266 9.89 -49.15 -5.42
C SER A 266 8.78 -48.38 -6.14
N LEU A 267 9.06 -47.90 -7.35
CA LEU A 267 8.14 -47.09 -8.14
C LEU A 267 7.18 -47.93 -9.00
N PHE A 268 7.71 -48.95 -9.66
CA PHE A 268 6.96 -49.81 -10.59
C PHE A 268 7.59 -51.21 -10.67
N THR A 269 6.87 -52.15 -11.26
CA THR A 269 7.36 -53.50 -11.59
C THR A 269 7.67 -53.63 -13.08
N THR A 270 8.61 -54.51 -13.39
CA THR A 270 9.01 -54.85 -14.76
C THR A 270 9.21 -56.35 -14.88
N ASP A 271 8.60 -56.93 -15.91
CA ASP A 271 8.81 -58.33 -16.24
C ASP A 271 10.12 -58.47 -17.04
N VAL A 272 11.02 -59.31 -16.55
CA VAL A 272 12.29 -59.60 -17.21
C VAL A 272 12.17 -60.94 -17.91
N ILE A 273 12.31 -60.94 -19.24
CA ILE A 273 12.31 -62.15 -20.06
C ILE A 273 13.74 -62.47 -20.47
N LEU A 274 14.18 -63.71 -20.25
CA LEU A 274 15.47 -64.19 -20.72
C LEU A 274 15.38 -64.50 -22.22
N ALA A 275 16.01 -63.69 -23.06
CA ALA A 275 16.14 -64.00 -24.49
C ALA A 275 17.28 -65.01 -24.71
N PRO A 276 17.12 -66.00 -25.61
CA PRO A 276 18.25 -66.84 -26.02
C PRO A 276 19.32 -65.98 -26.73
N PRO A 277 20.61 -66.34 -26.57
CA PRO A 277 21.74 -65.56 -27.08
C PRO A 277 21.77 -65.42 -28.61
#